data_AF-A0A2B4SKP1-F1
#
_entry.id   AF-A0A2B4SKP1-F1
#
_cell.length_a   1.000
_cell.length_b   1.000
_cell.length_c   1.000
_cell.angle_alpha   90.00
_cell.angle_beta   90.00
_cell.angle_gamma   90.00
#
_symmetry.space_group_name_H-M   'P 1'
#
loop_
_entity.id
_entity.type
_entity.pdbx_description
1 polymer ?
#
loop_
_entity_poly.entity_id
_entity_poly.type
_entity_poly.pdbx_seq_one_letter_code
_entity_poly.pdbx_strand_id
1 'polypeptide(L)'
;MVGNQETNSGMHCSNSRMCDHDEQKLEEYNNGFIFDTQELDVFNFTADLSKLESEHDEDKGYLHQEEVLSLLQDSFFCQRASSLCQGVTDVSFRNVKISTAAKDKSKRKEGVTEMCDRKPYKRGTIRKSPLYMNCMLAAPDGSRLCTLDRKKADWYIEKGFGKLTNFDPYTVQLNFEPSGRPGSGDSYYLNFKDNICVVCGSDKSYMRKNIVPHDYRRHFPLVMKDHHSHDVLLMCPECHRLSNFHDDKLRKELERNYNAPLGNASVARLFEDPDLKKVNSAAKALNHNAHQLPLARHQQLTGIVQEHFNVSTLTPEIIQEAATMETRKENSNYMSHGQEVVKKIREEGKLLEFEKMWRQHFLDTMRPRHLPPLWSVDHRHDSLKERIEDLNDG
;
A
#
# COMPACT_ATOMS: atom_id res chain seq x y z
N MET A 1 -29.61 5.73 61.63
CA MET A 1 -29.22 6.16 62.99
C MET A 1 -28.34 5.08 63.57
N VAL A 2 -27.14 5.47 64.03
CA VAL A 2 -26.15 4.67 64.77
C VAL A 2 -25.51 3.54 63.93
N GLY A 3 -24.19 3.44 63.73
CA GLY A 3 -23.04 3.92 64.51
C GLY A 3 -22.32 2.74 65.16
N ASN A 4 -20.98 2.78 65.15
CA ASN A 4 -19.97 1.97 65.86
C ASN A 4 -19.23 0.94 64.99
N GLN A 5 -17.96 1.16 64.63
CA GLN A 5 -16.71 1.16 65.44
C GLN A 5 -16.33 -0.25 65.94
N GLU A 6 -15.29 -0.83 65.32
CA GLU A 6 -13.89 -0.88 65.77
C GLU A 6 -13.62 -2.09 66.67
N THR A 7 -12.71 -2.97 66.26
CA THR A 7 -11.68 -3.53 67.15
C THR A 7 -10.41 -3.81 66.36
N ASN A 8 -9.31 -3.30 66.89
CA ASN A 8 -7.94 -3.45 66.41
C ASN A 8 -7.16 -4.21 67.50
N SER A 9 -6.35 -5.19 67.12
CA SER A 9 -5.32 -5.89 67.94
C SER A 9 -4.63 -6.87 67.01
N GLY A 10 -3.31 -7.05 66.94
CA GLY A 10 -2.17 -6.52 67.67
C GLY A 10 -0.89 -7.11 67.02
N MET A 11 0.24 -6.48 67.25
CA MET A 11 1.60 -6.81 66.76
C MET A 11 2.10 -8.22 67.13
N HIS A 12 2.89 -8.87 66.24
CA HIS A 12 4.28 -9.26 66.53
C HIS A 12 5.06 -9.90 65.35
N CYS A 13 6.24 -9.31 65.08
CA CYS A 13 7.58 -9.88 64.82
C CYS A 13 7.82 -11.18 64.01
N SER A 14 8.56 -10.99 62.90
CA SER A 14 9.91 -11.52 62.61
C SER A 14 10.16 -12.98 62.15
N ASN A 15 10.90 -13.03 61.03
CA ASN A 15 11.95 -13.98 60.60
C ASN A 15 11.62 -15.26 59.80
N SER A 16 12.03 -15.19 58.52
CA SER A 16 13.12 -15.97 57.89
C SER A 16 12.96 -17.49 57.71
N ARG A 17 12.94 -17.93 56.43
CA ARG A 17 13.90 -18.87 55.77
C ARG A 17 13.28 -19.40 54.45
N MET A 18 13.92 -19.13 53.30
CA MET A 18 14.78 -20.06 52.52
C MET A 18 13.98 -21.11 51.74
N CYS A 19 14.33 -21.55 50.54
CA CYS A 19 15.24 -21.16 49.45
C CYS A 19 15.03 -22.24 48.35
N ASP A 20 15.59 -21.99 47.17
CA ASP A 20 16.05 -22.98 46.17
C ASP A 20 14.99 -23.54 45.21
N HIS A 21 15.04 -23.10 43.94
CA HIS A 21 15.77 -23.73 42.80
C HIS A 21 14.96 -24.93 42.24
N ASP A 22 14.74 -25.13 40.95
CA ASP A 22 15.52 -24.71 39.79
C ASP A 22 14.70 -24.81 38.51
N GLU A 23 15.17 -24.05 37.54
CA GLU A 23 15.18 -24.32 36.11
C GLU A 23 14.91 -25.78 35.71
N GLN A 24 13.88 -25.99 34.89
CA GLN A 24 13.97 -26.79 33.67
C GLN A 24 12.64 -26.78 32.91
N LYS A 25 12.64 -26.09 31.76
CA LYS A 25 12.16 -26.57 30.45
C LYS A 25 11.85 -25.41 29.53
N LEU A 26 12.92 -24.88 28.94
CA LEU A 26 12.88 -24.42 27.57
C LEU A 26 12.93 -25.67 26.70
N GLU A 27 11.78 -26.10 26.15
CA GLU A 27 11.71 -26.84 24.88
C GLU A 27 10.24 -27.01 24.47
N GLU A 28 10.02 -26.80 23.17
CA GLU A 28 8.85 -27.17 22.36
C GLU A 28 7.75 -26.13 22.07
N TYR A 29 7.78 -25.78 20.78
CA TYR A 29 6.87 -25.04 19.93
C TYR A 29 5.44 -25.59 19.84
N ASN A 30 4.57 -24.75 19.27
CA ASN A 30 3.29 -25.06 18.62
C ASN A 30 2.11 -25.42 19.55
N ASN A 31 1.23 -24.44 19.76
CA ASN A 31 -0.16 -24.54 19.32
C ASN A 31 -0.92 -23.22 19.55
N GLY A 32 -1.91 -22.99 18.70
CA GLY A 32 -2.60 -21.72 18.52
C GLY A 32 -3.14 -21.08 19.80
N PHE A 33 -3.02 -19.76 19.87
CA PHE A 33 -3.74 -18.96 20.85
C PHE A 33 -5.17 -18.71 20.35
N ILE A 34 -6.06 -19.61 20.77
CA ILE A 34 -7.45 -19.29 21.06
C ILE A 34 -7.41 -18.33 22.24
N PHE A 35 -7.90 -17.10 22.08
CA PHE A 35 -8.26 -16.29 23.26
C PHE A 35 -9.70 -16.64 23.62
N ASP A 36 -9.82 -17.42 24.69
CA ASP A 36 -11.07 -17.58 25.42
C ASP A 36 -11.42 -16.25 26.09
N THR A 37 -12.72 -15.98 26.17
CA THR A 37 -13.31 -14.64 26.31
C THR A 37 -13.57 -14.24 27.76
N GLN A 38 -12.80 -14.75 28.72
CA GLN A 38 -13.00 -14.44 30.15
C GLN A 38 -11.66 -14.17 30.83
N GLU A 39 -11.63 -13.10 31.62
CA GLU A 39 -10.48 -12.50 32.34
C GLU A 39 -9.60 -11.54 31.51
N LEU A 40 -10.23 -10.52 30.93
CA LEU A 40 -9.60 -9.22 30.73
C LEU A 40 -9.54 -8.50 32.08
N ASP A 41 -8.48 -8.73 32.86
CA ASP A 41 -8.00 -7.70 33.78
C ASP A 41 -7.59 -6.51 32.91
N VAL A 42 -8.51 -5.56 32.80
CA VAL A 42 -8.27 -4.29 32.11
C VAL A 42 -7.22 -3.56 32.95
N PHE A 43 -5.95 -3.73 32.59
CA PHE A 43 -4.89 -2.82 32.99
C PHE A 43 -5.25 -1.43 32.46
N ASN A 44 -5.99 -0.69 33.27
CA ASN A 44 -6.25 0.73 33.08
C ASN A 44 -4.90 1.43 33.23
N PHE A 45 -4.30 1.75 32.09
CA PHE A 45 -3.09 2.54 32.04
C PHE A 45 -3.49 4.02 31.95
N THR A 46 -3.32 4.74 33.05
CA THR A 46 -3.51 6.20 33.11
C THR A 46 -2.13 6.85 33.11
N ALA A 47 -1.69 7.35 31.95
CA ALA A 47 -0.54 8.24 31.87
C ALA A 47 -0.99 9.67 32.14
N ASP A 48 -0.47 10.25 33.23
CA ASP A 48 -0.67 11.64 33.56
C ASP A 48 0.40 12.48 32.86
N LEU A 49 0.03 13.09 31.73
CA LEU A 49 0.96 13.87 30.90
C LEU A 49 1.51 15.10 31.62
N SER A 50 0.80 15.61 32.64
CA SER A 50 1.27 16.77 33.42
C SER A 50 2.55 16.48 34.21
N LYS A 51 2.81 15.20 34.52
CA LYS A 51 4.03 14.74 35.19
C LYS A 51 5.22 14.55 34.26
N LEU A 52 4.96 14.52 32.95
CA LEU A 52 5.96 14.38 31.91
C LEU A 52 6.37 15.75 31.33
N GLU A 53 5.74 16.85 31.78
CA GLU A 53 6.03 18.22 31.33
C GLU A 53 7.26 18.80 32.04
N SER A 54 8.10 19.50 31.27
CA SER A 54 9.30 20.18 31.79
C SER A 54 8.92 21.33 32.72
N GLU A 55 9.54 21.36 33.91
CA GLU A 55 9.37 22.43 34.90
C GLU A 55 10.26 23.67 34.62
N HIS A 56 11.09 23.64 33.58
CA HIS A 56 11.94 24.77 33.21
C HIS A 56 11.14 25.88 32.51
N ASP A 57 11.35 27.14 32.92
CA ASP A 57 10.56 28.30 32.47
C ASP A 57 10.61 28.55 30.94
N GLU A 58 11.68 28.11 30.26
CA GLU A 58 11.81 28.22 28.80
C GLU A 58 11.07 27.10 28.03
N ASP A 59 10.83 25.94 28.66
CA ASP A 59 10.25 24.74 28.05
C ASP A 59 8.94 24.29 28.70
N LYS A 60 8.29 25.18 29.45
CA LYS A 60 7.03 24.90 30.13
C LYS A 60 5.94 24.48 29.13
N GLY A 61 5.43 23.26 29.28
CA GLY A 61 4.45 22.63 28.39
C GLY A 61 5.04 21.72 27.31
N TYR A 62 6.36 21.51 27.29
CA TYR A 62 7.02 20.46 26.49
C TYR A 62 7.28 19.22 27.34
N LEU A 63 7.20 18.03 26.72
CA LEU A 63 7.43 16.76 27.39
C LEU A 63 8.91 16.40 27.48
N HIS A 64 9.34 15.78 28.59
CA HIS A 64 10.70 15.26 28.76
C HIS A 64 11.02 14.17 27.74
N GLN A 65 12.04 14.40 26.91
CA GLN A 65 12.37 13.52 25.78
C GLN A 65 12.69 12.09 26.21
N GLU A 66 13.41 11.89 27.32
CA GLU A 66 13.79 10.56 27.80
C GLU A 66 12.57 9.76 28.28
N GLU A 67 11.65 10.41 28.98
CA GLU A 67 10.43 9.77 29.50
C GLU A 67 9.45 9.43 28.35
N VAL A 68 9.33 10.30 27.36
CA VAL A 68 8.56 10.03 26.13
C VAL A 68 9.16 8.84 25.37
N LEU A 69 10.48 8.78 25.23
CA LEU A 69 11.14 7.65 24.57
C LEU A 69 10.94 6.34 25.34
N SER A 70 11.00 6.37 26.67
CA SER A 70 10.69 5.21 27.51
C SER A 70 9.25 4.75 27.35
N LEU A 71 8.30 5.69 27.27
CA LEU A 71 6.88 5.39 27.06
C LEU A 71 6.62 4.78 25.67
N LEU A 72 7.33 5.25 24.65
CA LEU A 72 7.24 4.73 23.28
C LEU A 72 7.94 3.38 23.10
N GLN A 73 8.80 2.96 24.02
CA GLN A 73 9.39 1.62 24.01
C GLN A 73 8.41 0.55 24.53
N ASP A 74 7.36 0.94 25.26
CA ASP A 74 6.30 0.03 25.66
C ASP A 74 5.42 -0.35 24.45
N SER A 75 5.53 -1.60 24.03
CA SER A 75 4.80 -2.15 22.87
C SER A 75 3.27 -2.10 23.03
N PHE A 76 2.74 -2.26 24.23
CA PHE A 76 1.31 -2.22 24.51
C PHE A 76 0.78 -0.79 24.56
N PHE A 77 1.57 0.15 25.07
CA PHE A 77 1.26 1.58 25.00
C PHE A 77 1.22 2.04 23.54
N CYS A 78 2.28 1.75 22.76
CA CYS A 78 2.38 2.16 21.36
C CYS A 78 1.25 1.61 20.49
N GLN A 79 0.88 0.34 20.67
CA GLN A 79 -0.21 -0.27 19.93
C GLN A 79 -1.57 0.39 20.24
N ARG A 80 -1.84 0.67 21.52
CA ARG A 80 -3.08 1.32 21.96
C ARG A 80 -3.13 2.80 21.57
N ALA A 81 -2.05 3.55 21.80
CA ALA A 81 -1.94 4.95 21.40
C ALA A 81 -2.11 5.11 19.88
N SER A 82 -1.45 4.25 19.09
CA SER A 82 -1.62 4.23 17.62
C SER A 82 -3.05 3.91 17.19
N SER A 83 -3.78 3.09 17.95
CA SER A 83 -5.19 2.77 17.68
C SER A 83 -6.14 3.91 18.05
N LEU A 84 -5.92 4.57 19.20
CA LEU A 84 -6.75 5.66 19.69
C LEU A 84 -6.53 6.96 18.91
N CYS A 85 -5.31 7.19 18.45
CA CYS A 85 -4.91 8.39 17.72
C CYS A 85 -5.01 8.22 16.19
N GLN A 86 -5.72 7.19 15.70
CA GLN A 86 -5.94 7.01 14.26
C GLN A 86 -6.59 8.25 13.64
N GLY A 87 -5.88 8.89 12.71
CA GLY A 87 -6.33 10.10 12.02
C GLY A 87 -5.88 11.42 12.64
N VAL A 88 -5.19 11.38 13.79
CA VAL A 88 -4.51 12.54 14.40
C VAL A 88 -2.98 12.35 14.53
N THR A 89 -2.47 11.13 14.34
CA THR A 89 -1.04 10.89 14.11
C THR A 89 -0.59 11.44 12.75
N ASP A 90 0.63 11.96 12.68
CA ASP A 90 1.25 12.53 11.46
C ASP A 90 0.53 13.74 10.84
N VAL A 91 -0.29 14.45 11.62
CA VAL A 91 -0.86 15.73 11.20
C VAL A 91 0.21 16.81 11.32
N SER A 92 0.50 17.52 10.24
CA SER A 92 1.45 18.63 10.24
C SER A 92 1.06 19.66 11.31
N PHE A 93 1.95 19.91 12.27
CA PHE A 93 1.74 20.96 13.27
C PHE A 93 1.57 22.31 12.56
N ARG A 94 0.41 22.96 12.72
CA ARG A 94 0.21 24.32 12.20
C ARG A 94 1.05 25.25 13.08
N ASN A 95 2.23 25.64 12.57
CA ASN A 95 3.01 26.71 13.16
C ASN A 95 2.12 27.94 13.35
N VAL A 96 1.77 28.23 14.61
CA VAL A 96 1.25 29.54 15.00
C VAL A 96 2.40 30.51 14.73
N LYS A 97 2.21 31.41 13.76
CA LYS A 97 3.20 32.45 13.44
C LYS A 97 3.34 33.38 14.64
N ILE A 98 4.27 33.08 15.53
CA ILE A 98 4.75 34.06 16.50
C ILE A 98 5.73 34.95 15.74
N SER A 99 5.33 36.20 15.55
CA SER A 99 6.16 37.24 14.95
C SER A 99 7.17 37.75 15.96
N THR A 100 8.43 37.33 15.84
CA THR A 100 9.56 38.07 16.44
C THR A 100 10.68 38.16 15.43
N ALA A 101 10.90 39.39 14.96
CA ALA A 101 11.99 39.76 14.07
C ALA A 101 13.28 39.98 14.88
N ALA A 102 14.38 39.32 14.52
CA ALA A 102 15.75 39.84 14.58
C ALA A 102 16.77 38.85 13.97
N LYS A 103 17.82 39.43 13.37
CA LYS A 103 19.01 38.84 12.70
C LYS A 103 19.75 37.84 13.61
N ASP A 104 20.49 36.82 13.15
CA ASP A 104 21.75 36.92 12.42
C ASP A 104 22.28 35.52 11.96
N LYS A 105 23.37 35.55 11.19
CA LYS A 105 24.01 34.56 10.31
C LYS A 105 24.49 33.20 10.89
N SER A 106 24.52 32.27 9.93
CA SER A 106 25.48 31.14 9.77
C SER A 106 25.27 29.88 10.62
N LYS A 107 24.98 28.78 9.92
CA LYS A 107 25.78 27.54 9.92
C LYS A 107 25.16 26.55 8.94
N ARG A 108 26.03 25.86 8.19
CA ARG A 108 25.75 24.74 7.29
C ARG A 108 24.86 23.70 7.99
N LYS A 109 23.79 23.25 7.34
CA LYS A 109 23.15 21.96 7.62
C LYS A 109 23.07 21.14 6.34
N GLU A 110 23.59 19.93 6.46
CA GLU A 110 23.55 18.86 5.48
C GLU A 110 22.10 18.55 5.08
N GLY A 111 21.91 18.24 3.80
CA GLY A 111 20.61 18.04 3.19
C GLY A 111 19.91 16.81 3.74
N VAL A 112 19.05 17.03 4.73
CA VAL A 112 17.90 16.16 5.01
C VAL A 112 16.99 16.30 3.79
N THR A 113 16.84 15.21 3.06
CA THR A 113 15.92 15.07 1.92
C THR A 113 14.53 15.53 2.35
N GLU A 114 13.96 16.52 1.65
CA GLU A 114 12.57 16.92 1.84
C GLU A 114 11.67 15.69 1.69
N MET A 115 11.14 15.20 2.81
CA MET A 115 10.04 14.25 2.82
C MET A 115 8.85 14.94 2.15
N CYS A 116 8.52 14.48 0.95
CA CYS A 116 7.42 15.02 0.18
C CYS A 116 6.14 14.98 1.02
N ASP A 117 5.48 16.12 1.17
CA ASP A 117 4.13 16.26 1.72
C ASP A 117 3.20 15.19 1.12
N ARG A 118 2.99 14.09 1.83
CA ARG A 118 2.00 13.10 1.44
C ARG A 118 0.64 13.70 1.74
N LYS A 119 -0.02 14.19 0.69
CA LYS A 119 -1.39 14.71 0.75
C LYS A 119 -2.27 13.75 1.57
N PRO A 120 -3.12 14.27 2.48
CA PRO A 120 -4.04 13.42 3.23
C PRO A 120 -4.84 12.56 2.26
N TYR A 121 -5.03 11.28 2.61
CA TYR A 121 -5.78 10.32 1.81
C TYR A 121 -7.14 10.93 1.46
N LYS A 122 -7.34 11.28 0.19
CA LYS A 122 -8.62 11.83 -0.27
C LYS A 122 -9.66 10.75 -0.01
N ARG A 123 -10.58 10.99 0.95
CA ARG A 123 -11.81 10.21 1.06
C ARG A 123 -12.44 10.19 -0.34
N GLY A 124 -12.42 9.04 -0.99
CA GLY A 124 -12.96 8.88 -2.33
C GLY A 124 -14.40 9.37 -2.37
N THR A 125 -14.81 9.96 -3.50
CA THR A 125 -16.20 10.33 -3.71
C THR A 125 -17.08 9.08 -3.56
N ILE A 126 -18.18 9.21 -2.80
CA ILE A 126 -19.15 8.12 -2.67
C ILE A 126 -19.69 7.81 -4.06
N ARG A 127 -19.58 6.54 -4.46
CA ARG A 127 -20.05 6.10 -5.78
C ARG A 127 -21.57 6.19 -5.86
N LYS A 128 -22.07 6.72 -6.97
CA LYS A 128 -23.51 6.82 -7.26
C LYS A 128 -24.11 5.52 -7.82
N SER A 129 -23.27 4.61 -8.33
CA SER A 129 -23.69 3.34 -8.95
C SER A 129 -22.93 2.16 -8.34
N PRO A 130 -23.58 0.97 -8.25
CA PRO A 130 -22.90 -0.23 -7.81
C PRO A 130 -21.74 -0.64 -8.74
N LEU A 131 -20.85 -1.50 -8.26
CA LEU A 131 -19.71 -2.02 -9.02
C LEU A 131 -20.00 -3.33 -9.73
N TYR A 132 -20.83 -4.19 -9.14
CA TYR A 132 -21.38 -5.38 -9.78
C TYR A 132 -22.80 -5.09 -10.20
N MET A 133 -23.06 -5.05 -11.51
CA MET A 133 -24.42 -4.94 -12.05
C MET A 133 -25.12 -6.29 -12.17
N ASN A 134 -24.37 -7.40 -12.10
CA ASN A 134 -24.87 -8.77 -12.19
C ASN A 134 -25.77 -9.04 -13.42
N CYS A 135 -25.46 -8.44 -14.58
CA CYS A 135 -26.13 -8.79 -15.83
C CYS A 135 -25.68 -10.18 -16.28
N MET A 136 -26.56 -10.98 -16.86
CA MET A 136 -26.24 -12.34 -17.32
C MET A 136 -25.91 -12.36 -18.81
N LEU A 137 -24.87 -13.11 -19.16
CA LEU A 137 -24.60 -13.51 -20.54
C LEU A 137 -25.02 -14.97 -20.73
N ALA A 138 -25.78 -15.24 -21.79
CA ALA A 138 -26.25 -16.58 -22.13
C ALA A 138 -25.81 -16.98 -23.55
N ALA A 139 -25.63 -18.28 -23.76
CA ALA A 139 -25.40 -18.87 -25.08
C ALA A 139 -26.72 -18.97 -25.88
N PRO A 140 -26.67 -19.29 -27.20
CA PRO A 140 -27.87 -19.40 -28.04
C PRO A 140 -28.91 -20.41 -27.54
N ASP A 141 -28.48 -21.42 -26.78
CA ASP A 141 -29.34 -22.43 -26.15
C ASP A 141 -29.95 -21.97 -24.80
N GLY A 142 -29.59 -20.79 -24.32
CA GLY A 142 -30.06 -20.22 -23.05
C GLY A 142 -29.22 -20.60 -21.82
N SER A 143 -28.19 -21.43 -21.98
CA SER A 143 -27.27 -21.75 -20.89
C SER A 143 -26.46 -20.52 -20.46
N ARG A 144 -26.14 -20.44 -19.16
CA ARG A 144 -25.44 -19.29 -18.57
C ARG A 144 -23.94 -19.38 -18.83
N LEU A 145 -23.36 -18.26 -19.26
CA LEU A 145 -21.93 -18.13 -19.53
C LEU A 145 -21.20 -17.42 -18.40
N CYS A 146 -21.65 -16.21 -18.02
CA CYS A 146 -21.05 -15.45 -16.93
C CYS A 146 -21.92 -14.26 -16.53
N THR A 147 -21.55 -13.63 -15.41
CA THR A 147 -22.04 -12.30 -15.03
C THR A 147 -21.16 -11.20 -15.62
N LEU A 148 -21.74 -10.07 -16.02
CA LEU A 148 -21.02 -8.92 -16.56
C LEU A 148 -21.63 -7.57 -16.14
N ASP A 149 -20.88 -6.51 -16.40
CA ASP A 149 -21.32 -5.13 -16.18
C ASP A 149 -22.27 -4.66 -17.29
N ARG A 150 -23.22 -3.79 -16.93
CA ARG A 150 -24.25 -3.27 -17.84
C ARG A 150 -23.68 -2.70 -19.14
N LYS A 151 -22.60 -1.90 -19.07
CA LYS A 151 -21.92 -1.35 -20.24
C LYS A 151 -21.43 -2.42 -21.22
N LYS A 152 -20.96 -3.55 -20.71
CA LYS A 152 -20.50 -4.67 -21.55
C LYS A 152 -21.70 -5.41 -22.15
N ALA A 153 -22.80 -5.52 -21.40
CA ALA A 153 -24.06 -6.09 -21.88
C ALA A 153 -24.58 -5.29 -23.08
N ASP A 154 -24.68 -3.98 -22.90
CA ASP A 154 -25.14 -3.05 -23.93
C ASP A 154 -24.21 -3.10 -25.15
N TRP A 155 -22.89 -3.17 -24.95
CA TRP A 155 -21.91 -3.34 -26.04
C TRP A 155 -22.17 -4.59 -26.91
N TYR A 156 -22.54 -5.74 -26.32
CA TYR A 156 -22.89 -6.94 -27.10
C TYR A 156 -24.13 -6.72 -27.97
N ILE A 157 -25.11 -5.96 -27.48
CA ILE A 157 -26.33 -5.62 -28.22
C ILE A 157 -26.01 -4.63 -29.34
N GLU A 158 -25.30 -3.55 -29.03
CA GLU A 158 -24.91 -2.49 -29.97
C GLU A 158 -24.06 -3.03 -31.13
N LYS A 159 -23.21 -4.03 -30.86
CA LYS A 159 -22.41 -4.70 -31.89
C LYS A 159 -23.16 -5.76 -32.69
N GLY A 160 -24.42 -6.05 -32.36
CA GLY A 160 -25.20 -7.10 -33.00
C GLY A 160 -24.75 -8.53 -32.64
N PHE A 161 -23.91 -8.68 -31.62
CA PHE A 161 -23.41 -9.97 -31.16
C PHE A 161 -24.36 -10.69 -30.22
N GLY A 162 -25.28 -9.97 -29.60
CA GLY A 162 -26.30 -10.55 -28.75
C GLY A 162 -27.61 -9.77 -28.81
N LYS A 163 -28.65 -10.39 -28.25
CA LYS A 163 -29.99 -9.82 -28.11
C LYS A 163 -30.42 -9.83 -26.65
N LEU A 164 -31.16 -8.81 -26.25
CA LEU A 164 -31.77 -8.77 -24.93
C LEU A 164 -32.90 -9.81 -24.85
N THR A 165 -32.83 -10.70 -23.87
CA THR A 165 -33.83 -11.79 -23.70
C THR A 165 -34.61 -11.65 -22.40
N ASN A 166 -34.02 -11.05 -21.37
CA ASN A 166 -34.71 -10.76 -20.11
C ASN A 166 -34.25 -9.41 -19.56
N PHE A 167 -35.17 -8.67 -18.94
CA PHE A 167 -34.90 -7.39 -18.30
C PHE A 167 -34.48 -7.53 -16.83
N ASP A 168 -34.93 -8.59 -16.15
CA ASP A 168 -34.57 -8.87 -14.75
C ASP A 168 -34.45 -10.39 -14.46
N PRO A 169 -33.25 -10.91 -14.16
CA PRO A 169 -31.96 -10.21 -14.29
C PRO A 169 -31.70 -9.82 -15.75
N TYR A 170 -31.03 -8.68 -15.95
CA TYR A 170 -30.72 -8.17 -17.29
C TYR A 170 -29.86 -9.17 -18.06
N THR A 171 -30.42 -9.82 -19.09
CA THR A 171 -29.83 -10.99 -19.74
C THR A 171 -29.63 -10.76 -21.23
N VAL A 172 -28.38 -10.81 -21.67
CA VAL A 172 -28.01 -10.75 -23.08
C VAL A 172 -27.66 -12.16 -23.56
N GLN A 173 -28.36 -12.61 -24.60
CA GLN A 173 -28.09 -13.89 -25.24
C GLN A 173 -27.23 -13.66 -26.48
N LEU A 174 -26.13 -14.40 -26.61
CA LEU A 174 -25.29 -14.37 -27.81
C LEU A 174 -26.04 -14.95 -29.01
N ASN A 175 -25.76 -14.38 -30.19
CA ASN A 175 -26.31 -14.84 -31.46
C ASN A 175 -25.48 -15.99 -32.09
N PHE A 176 -24.34 -16.32 -31.50
CA PHE A 176 -23.40 -17.34 -31.99
C PHE A 176 -22.91 -18.23 -30.85
N GLU A 177 -22.36 -19.38 -31.23
CA GLU A 177 -21.79 -20.35 -30.29
C GLU A 177 -20.41 -19.87 -29.79
N PRO A 178 -20.24 -19.63 -28.47
CA PRO A 178 -18.97 -19.17 -27.94
C PRO A 178 -17.90 -20.28 -28.01
N SER A 179 -16.63 -19.89 -28.20
CA SER A 179 -15.51 -20.84 -28.28
C SER A 179 -15.26 -21.65 -27.00
N GLY A 180 -15.84 -21.22 -25.87
CA GLY A 180 -15.71 -21.89 -24.59
C GLY A 180 -16.97 -21.68 -23.74
N ARG A 181 -17.34 -22.73 -23.02
CA ARG A 181 -18.44 -22.72 -22.05
C ARG A 181 -17.89 -22.96 -20.65
N PRO A 182 -18.57 -22.45 -19.61
CA PRO A 182 -18.16 -22.68 -18.23
C PRO A 182 -18.12 -24.17 -17.92
N GLY A 183 -16.96 -24.64 -17.44
CA GLY A 183 -16.81 -25.99 -16.90
C GLY A 183 -17.27 -26.07 -15.45
N SER A 184 -17.09 -27.25 -14.83
CA SER A 184 -17.39 -27.46 -13.40
C SER A 184 -16.60 -26.50 -12.49
N GLY A 185 -15.38 -26.13 -12.86
CA GLY A 185 -14.52 -25.18 -12.13
C GLY A 185 -14.90 -23.70 -12.27
N ASP A 186 -15.85 -23.35 -13.14
CA ASP A 186 -16.17 -21.96 -13.47
C ASP A 186 -17.43 -21.42 -12.76
N SER A 187 -17.98 -22.20 -11.83
CA SER A 187 -19.21 -21.83 -11.10
C SER A 187 -19.10 -20.51 -10.35
N TYR A 188 -17.89 -20.11 -9.93
CA TYR A 188 -17.63 -18.82 -9.32
C TYR A 188 -18.04 -17.62 -10.21
N TYR A 189 -17.93 -17.74 -11.54
CA TYR A 189 -18.22 -16.68 -12.52
C TYR A 189 -19.70 -16.60 -12.92
N LEU A 190 -20.48 -17.62 -12.55
CA LEU A 190 -21.91 -17.70 -12.78
C LEU A 190 -22.72 -17.05 -11.65
N ASN A 191 -22.12 -16.93 -10.47
CA ASN A 191 -22.77 -16.40 -9.28
C ASN A 191 -22.82 -14.87 -9.29
N PHE A 192 -23.96 -14.32 -8.88
CA PHE A 192 -24.10 -12.90 -8.60
C PHE A 192 -23.25 -12.53 -7.39
N LYS A 193 -22.68 -11.33 -7.43
CA LYS A 193 -21.81 -10.82 -6.36
C LYS A 193 -22.45 -9.61 -5.72
N ASP A 194 -22.34 -9.56 -4.39
CA ASP A 194 -22.87 -8.46 -3.60
C ASP A 194 -21.94 -7.25 -3.65
N ASN A 195 -22.54 -6.07 -3.64
CA ASN A 195 -21.84 -4.80 -3.63
C ASN A 195 -21.51 -4.36 -2.20
N ILE A 196 -20.75 -5.19 -1.49
CA ILE A 196 -20.36 -4.97 -0.09
C ILE A 196 -18.88 -5.16 0.10
N CYS A 197 -18.33 -4.60 1.17
CA CYS A 197 -16.98 -4.90 1.59
C CYS A 197 -16.88 -6.36 2.04
N VAL A 198 -16.01 -7.15 1.39
CA VAL A 198 -15.81 -8.57 1.73
C VAL A 198 -15.27 -8.80 3.15
N VAL A 199 -14.68 -7.78 3.76
CA VAL A 199 -14.10 -7.86 5.11
C VAL A 199 -15.15 -7.57 6.18
N CYS A 200 -15.70 -6.36 6.17
CA CYS A 200 -16.59 -5.88 7.24
C CYS A 200 -18.08 -5.82 6.88
N GLY A 201 -18.46 -6.13 5.63
CA GLY A 201 -19.85 -6.13 5.17
C GLY A 201 -20.43 -4.75 4.86
N SER A 202 -19.65 -3.66 4.99
CA SER A 202 -20.12 -2.30 4.68
C SER A 202 -20.52 -2.15 3.21
N ASP A 203 -21.73 -1.66 2.98
CA ASP A 203 -22.36 -1.39 1.67
C ASP A 203 -22.31 0.09 1.27
N LYS A 204 -21.79 0.97 2.15
CA LYS A 204 -21.82 2.43 1.95
C LYS A 204 -20.86 2.93 0.88
N SER A 205 -19.61 2.48 0.93
CA SER A 205 -18.55 2.88 0.01
C SER A 205 -17.52 1.77 -0.08
N TYR A 206 -17.19 1.39 -1.31
CA TYR A 206 -16.29 0.29 -1.61
C TYR A 206 -15.54 0.53 -2.92
N MET A 207 -14.36 -0.07 -3.02
CA MET A 207 -13.46 -0.01 -4.16
C MET A 207 -12.91 -1.39 -4.49
N ARG A 208 -12.48 -1.58 -5.73
CA ARG A 208 -11.86 -2.84 -6.16
C ARG A 208 -10.46 -2.94 -5.59
N LYS A 209 -10.16 -4.07 -4.95
CA LYS A 209 -8.83 -4.48 -4.51
C LYS A 209 -8.38 -5.67 -5.33
N ASN A 210 -7.16 -5.59 -5.87
CA ASN A 210 -6.47 -6.74 -6.41
C ASN A 210 -5.79 -7.48 -5.25
N ILE A 211 -6.15 -8.75 -5.02
CA ILE A 211 -5.57 -9.60 -3.98
C ILE A 211 -4.12 -9.95 -4.32
N VAL A 212 -3.88 -10.35 -5.57
CA VAL A 212 -2.53 -10.38 -6.15
C VAL A 212 -2.22 -8.99 -6.72
N PRO A 213 -1.22 -8.25 -6.21
CA PRO A 213 -0.93 -6.92 -6.69
C PRO A 213 -0.62 -6.88 -8.20
N HIS A 214 -1.11 -5.84 -8.87
CA HIS A 214 -1.05 -5.71 -10.33
C HIS A 214 0.40 -5.59 -10.85
N ASP A 215 1.29 -4.99 -10.06
CA ASP A 215 2.72 -4.88 -10.35
C ASP A 215 3.41 -6.25 -10.42
N TYR A 216 2.89 -7.30 -9.78
CA TYR A 216 3.33 -8.67 -10.02
C TYR A 216 2.53 -9.36 -11.11
N ARG A 217 1.19 -9.31 -11.05
CA ARG A 217 0.32 -10.10 -11.95
C ARG A 217 0.54 -9.77 -13.42
N ARG A 218 0.91 -8.53 -13.76
CA ARG A 218 1.24 -8.13 -15.13
C ARG A 218 2.42 -8.92 -15.74
N HIS A 219 3.28 -9.51 -14.92
CA HIS A 219 4.44 -10.30 -15.34
C HIS A 219 4.18 -11.82 -15.38
N PHE A 220 2.98 -12.28 -15.00
CA PHE A 220 2.62 -13.70 -15.07
C PHE A 220 2.49 -14.17 -16.54
N PRO A 221 2.62 -15.47 -16.83
CA PRO A 221 2.27 -16.06 -18.12
C PRO A 221 0.81 -15.78 -18.50
N LEU A 222 0.52 -15.77 -19.81
CA LEU A 222 -0.82 -15.48 -20.32
C LEU A 222 -1.88 -16.45 -19.78
N VAL A 223 -1.54 -17.75 -19.66
CA VAL A 223 -2.44 -18.79 -19.14
C VAL A 223 -2.95 -18.51 -17.71
N MET A 224 -2.22 -17.73 -16.92
CA MET A 224 -2.61 -17.33 -15.56
C MET A 224 -3.25 -15.94 -15.50
N LYS A 225 -3.25 -15.17 -16.58
CA LYS A 225 -3.83 -13.82 -16.63
C LYS A 225 -5.33 -13.83 -16.91
N ASP A 226 -5.84 -14.92 -17.45
CA ASP A 226 -7.27 -15.12 -17.60
C ASP A 226 -7.95 -15.18 -16.22
N HIS A 227 -9.26 -14.94 -16.20
CA HIS A 227 -10.07 -15.15 -15.00
C HIS A 227 -9.66 -14.32 -13.76
N HIS A 228 -8.94 -13.20 -13.98
CA HIS A 228 -8.44 -12.29 -12.95
C HIS A 228 -9.51 -11.74 -12.00
N SER A 229 -10.80 -11.80 -12.35
CA SER A 229 -11.91 -11.37 -11.48
C SER A 229 -12.04 -12.21 -10.21
N HIS A 230 -11.39 -13.38 -10.13
CA HIS A 230 -11.25 -14.13 -8.89
C HIS A 230 -10.43 -13.37 -7.84
N ASP A 231 -9.37 -12.69 -8.28
CA ASP A 231 -8.46 -11.92 -7.42
C ASP A 231 -8.87 -10.44 -7.31
N VAL A 232 -10.08 -10.08 -7.72
CA VAL A 232 -10.60 -8.71 -7.62
C VAL A 232 -11.82 -8.68 -6.71
N LEU A 233 -11.63 -8.22 -5.48
CA LEU A 233 -12.67 -8.15 -4.45
C LEU A 233 -13.05 -6.71 -4.11
N LEU A 234 -14.22 -6.50 -3.52
CA LEU A 234 -14.68 -5.19 -3.07
C LEU A 234 -14.32 -4.96 -1.60
N MET A 235 -13.70 -3.82 -1.30
CA MET A 235 -13.38 -3.41 0.07
C MET A 235 -13.75 -1.96 0.33
N CYS A 236 -14.22 -1.65 1.54
CA CYS A 236 -14.41 -0.27 1.95
C CYS A 236 -13.06 0.45 2.10
N PRO A 237 -13.03 1.80 2.03
CA PRO A 237 -11.77 2.55 2.13
C PRO A 237 -10.92 2.20 3.35
N GLU A 238 -11.55 1.92 4.50
CA GLU A 238 -10.84 1.57 5.73
C GLU A 238 -10.16 0.20 5.65
N CYS A 239 -10.91 -0.83 5.27
CA CYS A 239 -10.35 -2.18 5.06
C CYS A 239 -9.32 -2.18 3.93
N HIS A 240 -9.51 -1.36 2.89
CA HIS A 240 -8.55 -1.21 1.80
C HIS A 240 -7.23 -0.60 2.27
N ARG A 241 -7.27 0.43 3.13
CA ARG A 241 -6.06 1.02 3.73
C ARG A 241 -5.32 0.01 4.61
N LEU A 242 -6.05 -0.71 5.45
CA LEU A 242 -5.46 -1.74 6.31
C LEU A 242 -4.83 -2.89 5.50
N SER A 243 -5.54 -3.40 4.49
CA SER A 243 -5.01 -4.43 3.59
C SER A 243 -3.75 -3.96 2.88
N ASN A 244 -3.72 -2.72 2.36
CA ASN A 244 -2.52 -2.19 1.73
C ASN A 244 -1.33 -2.08 2.70
N PHE A 245 -1.58 -1.76 3.97
CA PHE A 245 -0.53 -1.73 4.99
C PHE A 245 0.08 -3.13 5.22
N HIS A 246 -0.74 -4.18 5.23
CA HIS A 246 -0.27 -5.56 5.32
C HIS A 246 0.46 -6.00 4.04
N ASP A 247 -0.08 -5.67 2.87
CA ASP A 247 0.57 -5.93 1.59
C ASP A 247 1.96 -5.29 1.54
N ASP A 248 2.10 -4.03 1.96
CA ASP A 248 3.40 -3.34 1.96
C ASP A 248 4.42 -4.01 2.88
N LYS A 249 3.99 -4.69 3.96
CA LYS A 249 4.89 -5.52 4.78
C LYS A 249 5.37 -6.75 4.00
N LEU A 250 4.45 -7.47 3.36
CA LEU A 250 4.80 -8.63 2.53
C LEU A 250 5.71 -8.23 1.35
N ARG A 251 5.47 -7.07 0.73
CA ARG A 251 6.34 -6.55 -0.34
C ARG A 251 7.77 -6.29 0.14
N LYS A 252 7.94 -5.76 1.36
CA LYS A 252 9.27 -5.58 1.99
C LYS A 252 9.95 -6.91 2.35
N GLU A 253 9.17 -7.95 2.67
CA GLU A 253 9.71 -9.30 2.83
C GLU A 253 10.19 -9.86 1.49
N LEU A 254 9.40 -9.72 0.42
CA LEU A 254 9.78 -10.12 -0.93
C LEU A 254 11.01 -9.36 -1.44
N GLU A 255 11.12 -8.07 -1.13
CA GLU A 255 12.33 -7.27 -1.44
C GLU A 255 13.60 -7.89 -0.85
N ARG A 256 13.54 -8.29 0.43
CA ARG A 256 14.68 -8.92 1.12
C ARG A 256 14.96 -10.32 0.56
N ASN A 257 13.92 -11.14 0.40
CA ASN A 257 14.06 -12.54 -0.02
C ASN A 257 14.59 -12.68 -1.45
N TYR A 258 14.15 -11.80 -2.36
CA TYR A 258 14.53 -11.87 -3.77
C TYR A 258 15.55 -10.81 -4.16
N ASN A 259 16.11 -10.06 -3.21
CA ASN A 259 17.04 -8.95 -3.46
C ASN A 259 16.54 -8.01 -4.57
N ALA A 260 15.27 -7.61 -4.46
CA ALA A 260 14.55 -6.84 -5.47
C ALA A 260 14.07 -5.51 -4.86
N PRO A 261 14.76 -4.39 -5.07
CA PRO A 261 14.49 -3.16 -4.33
C PRO A 261 13.13 -2.53 -4.68
N LEU A 262 12.39 -2.07 -3.66
CA LEU A 262 11.12 -1.35 -3.82
C LEU A 262 11.36 0.11 -4.24
N GLY A 263 11.73 0.30 -5.51
CA GLY A 263 11.92 1.63 -6.10
C GLY A 263 13.02 2.42 -5.42
N ASN A 264 14.27 2.24 -5.85
CA ASN A 264 15.38 3.07 -5.39
C ASN A 264 15.77 4.09 -6.47
N ALA A 265 16.39 5.21 -6.05
CA ALA A 265 16.87 6.24 -6.96
C ALA A 265 17.94 5.71 -7.96
N SER A 266 18.66 4.65 -7.59
CA SER A 266 19.69 4.01 -8.42
C SER A 266 19.16 3.11 -9.55
N VAL A 267 17.92 2.63 -9.46
CA VAL A 267 17.18 1.91 -10.51
C VAL A 267 15.89 2.66 -10.81
N ALA A 268 15.91 3.99 -10.83
CA ALA A 268 14.80 4.75 -11.37
C ALA A 268 14.67 4.46 -12.88
N ARG A 269 13.43 4.32 -13.36
CA ARG A 269 13.15 4.14 -14.81
C ARG A 269 13.75 5.29 -15.63
N LEU A 270 13.68 6.49 -15.06
CA LEU A 270 14.32 7.68 -15.60
C LEU A 270 15.39 8.10 -14.61
N PHE A 271 16.63 8.23 -15.08
CA PHE A 271 17.68 8.87 -14.32
C PHE A 271 18.00 10.22 -14.94
N GLU A 272 18.45 11.14 -14.10
CA GLU A 272 18.81 12.49 -14.54
C GLU A 272 20.27 12.47 -15.00
N ASP A 273 20.50 12.89 -16.23
CA ASP A 273 21.86 13.06 -16.75
C ASP A 273 22.48 14.30 -16.07
N PRO A 274 23.54 14.14 -15.25
CA PRO A 274 24.11 15.25 -14.49
C PRO A 274 24.62 16.39 -15.39
N ASP A 275 25.17 16.05 -16.56
CA ASP A 275 25.74 17.01 -17.49
C ASP A 275 24.63 17.78 -18.20
N LEU A 276 23.60 17.08 -18.69
CA LEU A 276 22.44 17.76 -19.30
C LEU A 276 21.67 18.60 -18.28
N LYS A 277 21.55 18.13 -17.03
CA LYS A 277 20.93 18.91 -15.94
C LYS A 277 21.71 20.19 -15.68
N LYS A 278 23.05 20.11 -15.66
CA LYS A 278 23.93 21.26 -15.45
C LYS A 278 23.76 22.29 -16.56
N VAL A 279 23.73 21.84 -17.82
CA VAL A 279 23.49 22.69 -19.00
C VAL A 279 22.11 23.32 -18.95
N ASN A 280 21.06 22.53 -18.70
CA ASN A 280 19.69 23.01 -18.59
C ASN A 280 19.51 24.05 -17.47
N SER A 281 20.12 23.80 -16.31
CA SER A 281 20.08 24.71 -15.17
C SER A 281 20.81 26.02 -15.46
N ALA A 282 21.96 25.95 -16.14
CA ALA A 282 22.70 27.13 -16.59
C ALA A 282 21.89 27.96 -17.59
N ALA A 283 21.30 27.29 -18.59
CA ALA A 283 20.47 27.92 -19.60
C ALA A 283 19.22 28.57 -19.01
N LYS A 284 18.50 27.90 -18.09
CA LYS A 284 17.34 28.49 -17.38
C LYS A 284 17.72 29.73 -16.58
N ALA A 285 18.86 29.71 -15.90
CA ALA A 285 19.34 30.86 -15.15
C ALA A 285 19.68 32.05 -16.06
N LEU A 286 20.32 31.79 -17.22
CA LEU A 286 20.55 32.81 -18.24
C LEU A 286 19.25 33.32 -18.87
N ASN A 287 18.29 32.44 -19.14
CA ASN A 287 17.03 32.81 -19.79
C ASN A 287 16.13 33.68 -18.91
N HIS A 288 16.00 33.35 -17.62
CA HIS A 288 15.07 34.04 -16.72
C HIS A 288 15.71 35.16 -15.90
N ASN A 289 16.99 35.03 -15.53
CA ASN A 289 17.62 35.90 -14.53
C ASN A 289 18.92 36.58 -15.02
N ALA A 290 19.24 36.56 -16.32
CA ALA A 290 20.50 37.12 -16.85
C ALA A 290 20.87 38.50 -16.30
N HIS A 291 19.90 39.41 -16.22
CA HIS A 291 20.10 40.80 -15.78
C HIS A 291 20.42 40.96 -14.28
N GLN A 292 20.16 39.92 -13.46
CA GLN A 292 20.42 39.92 -12.01
C GLN A 292 21.67 39.12 -11.63
N LEU A 293 22.30 38.45 -12.61
CA LEU A 293 23.46 37.61 -12.35
C LEU A 293 24.75 38.46 -12.24
N PRO A 294 25.59 38.23 -11.23
CA PRO A 294 26.93 38.82 -11.19
C PRO A 294 27.74 38.43 -12.43
N LEU A 295 28.57 39.34 -12.95
CA LEU A 295 29.31 39.16 -14.20
C LEU A 295 30.11 37.85 -14.26
N ALA A 296 30.81 37.50 -13.18
CA ALA A 296 31.57 36.25 -13.09
C ALA A 296 30.68 35.01 -13.18
N ARG A 297 29.50 35.03 -12.56
CA ARG A 297 28.54 33.92 -12.62
C ARG A 297 27.90 33.83 -14.01
N HIS A 298 27.61 34.97 -14.63
CA HIS A 298 27.11 35.01 -16.01
C HIS A 298 28.10 34.33 -16.96
N GLN A 299 29.37 34.72 -16.94
CA GLN A 299 30.43 34.11 -17.78
C GLN A 299 30.58 32.59 -17.54
N GLN A 300 30.51 32.15 -16.28
CA GLN A 300 30.58 30.73 -15.94
C GLN A 300 29.41 29.94 -16.55
N LEU A 301 28.17 30.43 -16.43
CA LEU A 301 27.00 29.76 -16.98
C LEU A 301 27.01 29.78 -18.52
N THR A 302 27.45 30.89 -19.12
CA THR A 302 27.68 31.03 -20.56
C THR A 302 28.66 29.96 -21.06
N GLY A 303 29.79 29.77 -20.37
CA GLY A 303 30.77 28.73 -20.73
C GLY A 303 30.21 27.32 -20.72
N ILE A 304 29.37 26.97 -19.73
CA ILE A 304 28.74 25.65 -19.63
C ILE A 304 27.85 25.34 -20.85
N VAL A 305 27.07 26.32 -21.32
CA VAL A 305 26.18 26.12 -22.47
C VAL A 305 26.98 26.15 -23.78
N GLN A 306 28.01 26.99 -23.89
CA GLN A 306 28.91 27.04 -25.06
C GLN A 306 29.65 25.72 -25.28
N GLU A 307 30.18 25.14 -24.20
CA GLU A 307 30.90 23.86 -24.23
C GLU A 307 29.97 22.72 -24.71
N HIS A 308 28.71 22.71 -24.25
CA HIS A 308 27.76 21.67 -24.64
C HIS A 308 27.35 21.73 -26.12
N PHE A 309 27.08 22.93 -26.64
CA PHE A 309 26.68 23.13 -28.04
C PHE A 309 27.86 23.30 -28.99
N ASN A 310 29.10 23.31 -28.47
CA ASN A 310 30.33 23.52 -29.23
C ASN A 310 30.31 24.84 -30.04
N VAL A 311 29.76 25.91 -29.44
CA VAL A 311 29.61 27.23 -30.07
C VAL A 311 30.44 28.30 -29.35
N SER A 312 31.05 29.19 -30.13
CA SER A 312 31.83 30.32 -29.61
C SER A 312 30.97 31.52 -29.21
N THR A 313 29.75 31.65 -29.77
CA THR A 313 28.80 32.73 -29.42
C THR A 313 27.44 32.13 -29.07
N LEU A 314 26.90 32.51 -27.92
CA LEU A 314 25.57 32.11 -27.48
C LEU A 314 24.51 33.04 -28.06
N THR A 315 23.54 32.48 -28.77
CA THR A 315 22.33 33.20 -29.20
C THR A 315 21.16 32.90 -28.26
N PRO A 316 20.14 33.78 -28.19
CA PRO A 316 18.94 33.53 -27.38
C PRO A 316 18.23 32.21 -27.74
N GLU A 317 18.29 31.78 -29.00
CA GLU A 317 17.70 30.54 -29.48
C GLU A 317 18.38 29.32 -28.85
N ILE A 318 19.72 29.30 -28.79
CA ILE A 318 20.50 28.22 -28.16
C ILE A 318 20.23 28.18 -26.65
N ILE A 319 20.10 29.34 -25.99
CA ILE A 319 19.75 29.41 -24.56
C ILE A 319 18.36 28.83 -24.32
N GLN A 320 17.40 29.18 -25.18
CA GLN A 320 16.03 28.68 -25.08
C GLN A 320 15.97 27.16 -25.33
N GLU A 321 16.66 26.67 -26.36
CA GLU A 321 16.80 25.25 -26.68
C GLU A 321 17.36 24.47 -25.49
N ALA A 322 18.49 24.92 -24.95
CA ALA A 322 19.15 24.34 -23.78
C ALA A 322 18.26 24.39 -22.53
N ALA A 323 17.48 25.46 -22.32
CA ALA A 323 16.56 25.59 -21.19
C ALA A 323 15.36 24.62 -21.28
N THR A 324 15.02 24.17 -22.49
CA THR A 324 13.91 23.21 -22.74
C THR A 324 14.35 21.77 -22.99
N MET A 325 15.66 21.50 -23.04
CA MET A 325 16.18 20.17 -23.32
C MET A 325 15.71 19.11 -22.31
N GLU A 326 15.48 17.88 -22.79
CA GLU A 326 15.18 16.73 -21.94
C GLU A 326 16.45 16.29 -21.20
N THR A 327 16.44 16.43 -19.87
CA THR A 327 17.58 16.08 -19.01
C THR A 327 17.49 14.68 -18.42
N ARG A 328 16.37 13.99 -18.65
CA ARG A 328 16.12 12.63 -18.14
C ARG A 328 16.34 11.63 -19.25
N LYS A 329 17.09 10.57 -18.96
CA LYS A 329 17.31 9.44 -19.86
C LYS A 329 16.60 8.21 -19.32
N GLU A 330 16.01 7.42 -20.21
CA GLU A 330 15.45 6.11 -19.84
C GLU A 330 16.59 5.15 -19.52
N ASN A 331 16.51 4.52 -18.37
CA ASN A 331 17.45 3.48 -17.97
C ASN A 331 17.07 2.19 -18.71
N SER A 332 17.84 1.81 -19.73
CA SER A 332 17.62 0.59 -20.50
C SER A 332 17.72 -0.69 -19.66
N ASN A 333 18.42 -0.63 -18.52
CA ASN A 333 18.57 -1.74 -17.59
C ASN A 333 17.54 -1.68 -16.45
N TYR A 334 16.55 -0.79 -16.52
CA TYR A 334 15.51 -0.70 -15.50
C TYR A 334 14.68 -1.98 -15.45
N MET A 335 14.69 -2.63 -14.29
CA MET A 335 13.73 -3.67 -13.94
C MET A 335 12.97 -3.25 -12.71
N SER A 336 11.64 -3.29 -12.80
CA SER A 336 10.80 -3.01 -11.64
C SER A 336 10.87 -4.14 -10.61
N HIS A 337 10.65 -3.82 -9.34
CA HIS A 337 10.54 -4.81 -8.26
C HIS A 337 9.64 -5.99 -8.65
N GLY A 338 8.43 -5.71 -9.15
CA GLY A 338 7.47 -6.75 -9.50
C GLY A 338 7.95 -7.66 -10.64
N GLN A 339 8.69 -7.11 -11.60
CA GLN A 339 9.31 -7.89 -12.68
C GLN A 339 10.41 -8.81 -12.15
N GLU A 340 11.30 -8.28 -11.30
CA GLU A 340 12.43 -9.02 -10.75
C GLU A 340 11.97 -10.17 -9.86
N VAL A 341 11.01 -9.91 -8.96
CA VAL A 341 10.43 -10.93 -8.09
C VAL A 341 9.75 -12.03 -8.89
N VAL A 342 8.88 -11.68 -9.85
CA VAL A 342 8.17 -12.69 -10.65
C VAL A 342 9.12 -13.48 -11.55
N LYS A 343 10.17 -12.85 -12.07
CA LYS A 343 11.20 -13.53 -12.85
C LYS A 343 11.88 -14.64 -12.02
N LYS A 344 12.37 -14.32 -10.83
CA LYS A 344 13.02 -15.29 -9.92
C LYS A 344 12.07 -16.41 -9.49
N ILE A 345 10.83 -16.06 -9.14
CA ILE A 345 9.81 -17.05 -8.76
C ILE A 345 9.48 -18.01 -9.90
N ARG A 346 9.46 -17.50 -11.14
CA ARG A 346 9.25 -18.32 -12.32
C ARG A 346 10.44 -19.27 -12.54
N GLU A 347 11.67 -18.80 -12.38
CA GLU A 347 12.88 -19.64 -12.46
C GLU A 347 12.87 -20.76 -11.40
N GLU A 348 12.26 -20.51 -10.24
CA GLU A 348 12.05 -21.52 -9.19
C GLU A 348 10.85 -22.46 -9.44
N GLY A 349 10.03 -22.21 -10.46
CA GLY A 349 8.80 -22.99 -10.71
C GLY A 349 7.68 -22.77 -9.70
N LYS A 350 7.74 -21.71 -8.87
CA LYS A 350 6.84 -21.49 -7.72
C LYS A 350 5.72 -20.47 -7.98
N LEU A 351 5.34 -20.25 -9.24
CA LEU A 351 4.42 -19.15 -9.57
C LEU A 351 3.00 -19.37 -9.02
N LEU A 352 2.51 -20.61 -8.98
CA LEU A 352 1.24 -20.95 -8.34
C LEU A 352 1.29 -20.76 -6.83
N GLU A 353 2.41 -21.14 -6.19
CA GLU A 353 2.62 -20.91 -4.76
C GLU A 353 2.71 -19.43 -4.43
N PHE A 354 3.25 -18.61 -5.33
CA PHE A 354 3.26 -17.16 -5.15
C PHE A 354 1.86 -16.55 -5.26
N GLU A 355 1.01 -17.01 -6.18
CA GLU A 355 -0.40 -16.63 -6.24
C GLU A 355 -1.14 -17.05 -4.96
N LYS A 356 -0.94 -18.30 -4.53
CA LYS A 356 -1.47 -18.87 -3.28
C LYS A 356 -1.08 -18.03 -2.07
N MET A 357 0.19 -17.66 -1.96
CA MET A 357 0.73 -16.85 -0.87
C MET A 357 -0.02 -15.52 -0.75
N TRP A 358 -0.26 -14.81 -1.84
CA TRP A 358 -1.02 -13.54 -1.82
C TRP A 358 -2.48 -13.75 -1.41
N ARG A 359 -3.14 -14.79 -1.91
CA ARG A 359 -4.51 -15.14 -1.53
C ARG A 359 -4.61 -15.50 -0.05
N GLN A 360 -3.68 -16.31 0.45
CA GLN A 360 -3.62 -16.71 1.85
C GLN A 360 -3.28 -15.53 2.77
N HIS A 361 -2.32 -14.69 2.38
CA HIS A 361 -1.98 -13.46 3.11
C HIS A 361 -3.19 -12.57 3.34
N PHE A 362 -4.06 -12.43 2.33
CA PHE A 362 -5.31 -11.69 2.47
C PHE A 362 -6.25 -12.32 3.52
N LEU A 363 -6.42 -13.65 3.50
CA LEU A 363 -7.23 -14.34 4.50
C LEU A 363 -6.69 -14.16 5.92
N ASP A 364 -5.38 -14.35 6.09
CA ASP A 364 -4.73 -14.32 7.40
C ASP A 364 -4.77 -12.94 8.04
N THR A 365 -4.51 -11.90 7.23
CA THR A 365 -4.40 -10.52 7.72
C THR A 365 -5.74 -9.81 7.80
N MET A 366 -6.66 -10.06 6.87
CA MET A 366 -7.93 -9.34 6.81
C MET A 366 -9.12 -10.11 7.39
N ARG A 367 -9.02 -11.44 7.55
CA ARG A 367 -10.07 -12.32 8.10
C ARG A 367 -11.47 -12.00 7.57
N PRO A 368 -11.67 -12.05 6.23
CA PRO A 368 -12.88 -11.56 5.61
C PRO A 368 -14.12 -12.38 6.00
N ARG A 369 -15.24 -11.70 6.25
CA ARG A 369 -16.50 -12.33 6.69
C ARG A 369 -17.54 -12.51 5.58
N HIS A 370 -17.34 -11.85 4.45
CA HIS A 370 -18.29 -11.76 3.34
C HIS A 370 -17.62 -12.06 2.00
N LEU A 371 -16.76 -13.08 1.96
CA LEU A 371 -16.17 -13.53 0.70
C LEU A 371 -17.27 -14.04 -0.24
N PRO A 372 -17.16 -13.79 -1.57
CA PRO A 372 -18.08 -14.38 -2.51
C PRO A 372 -18.05 -15.92 -2.42
N PRO A 373 -19.20 -16.60 -2.56
CA PRO A 373 -19.24 -18.05 -2.58
C PRO A 373 -18.28 -18.62 -3.63
N LEU A 374 -17.63 -19.73 -3.29
CA LEU A 374 -16.65 -20.42 -4.14
C LEU A 374 -15.34 -19.63 -4.38
N TRP A 375 -15.11 -18.51 -3.68
CA TRP A 375 -13.79 -17.92 -3.63
C TRP A 375 -12.83 -18.87 -2.91
N SER A 376 -11.70 -19.21 -3.54
CA SER A 376 -10.74 -20.17 -3.02
C SER A 376 -9.31 -19.71 -3.26
N VAL A 377 -8.43 -20.07 -2.34
CA VAL A 377 -6.98 -19.87 -2.46
C VAL A 377 -6.41 -20.68 -3.62
N ASP A 378 -6.89 -21.90 -3.80
CA ASP A 378 -6.38 -22.86 -4.81
C ASP A 378 -7.17 -22.83 -6.12
N HIS A 379 -7.87 -21.73 -6.40
CA HIS A 379 -8.73 -21.62 -7.57
C HIS A 379 -7.98 -21.90 -8.87
N ARG A 380 -8.42 -22.95 -9.59
CA ARG A 380 -7.86 -23.43 -10.86
C ARG A 380 -6.41 -23.91 -10.84
N HIS A 381 -5.78 -24.06 -9.67
CA HIS A 381 -4.38 -24.46 -9.59
C HIS A 381 -4.12 -25.80 -10.28
N ASP A 382 -4.98 -26.80 -10.12
CA ASP A 382 -4.80 -28.10 -10.77
C ASP A 382 -4.81 -27.99 -12.30
N SER A 383 -5.78 -27.27 -12.87
CA SER A 383 -5.85 -27.04 -14.32
C SER A 383 -4.72 -26.18 -14.88
N LEU A 384 -4.07 -25.38 -14.02
CA LEU A 384 -2.95 -24.51 -14.40
C LEU A 384 -1.60 -25.20 -14.30
N LYS A 385 -1.43 -26.16 -13.37
CA LYS A 385 -0.19 -26.94 -13.23
C LYS A 385 0.18 -27.61 -14.56
N GLU A 386 -0.76 -28.37 -15.13
CA GLU A 386 -0.60 -29.06 -16.40
C GLU A 386 -0.19 -28.08 -17.52
N ARG A 387 -0.89 -26.94 -17.62
CA ARG A 387 -0.63 -25.93 -18.67
C ARG A 387 0.68 -25.17 -18.51
N ILE A 388 1.21 -25.09 -17.29
CA ILE A 388 2.49 -24.42 -17.01
C ILE A 388 3.65 -25.38 -17.30
N GLU A 389 3.48 -26.67 -17.00
CA GLU A 389 4.43 -27.73 -17.35
C GLU A 389 4.62 -27.80 -18.87
N ASP A 390 3.53 -27.79 -19.64
CA ASP A 390 3.55 -27.77 -21.12
C ASP A 390 4.30 -26.56 -21.72
N LEU A 391 4.42 -25.44 -20.99
CA LEU A 391 5.12 -24.23 -21.44
C LEU A 391 6.62 -24.23 -21.12
N ASN A 392 7.07 -25.13 -20.25
CA ASN A 392 8.49 -25.26 -19.90
C ASN A 392 9.18 -26.36 -20.72
N ASP A 393 8.41 -27.28 -21.31
CA ASP A 393 8.89 -28.41 -22.13
C ASP A 393 8.94 -28.13 -23.65
N GLY A 394 8.59 -26.90 -24.07
CA GLY A 394 8.66 -26.43 -25.47
C GLY A 394 9.40 -25.12 -25.61
#